data_AF-A0A837DBX2-F1
#
_entry.id   AF-A0A837DBX2-F1
#
_cell.length_a   1.000
_cell.length_b   1.000
_cell.length_c   1.000
_cell.angle_alpha   90.00
_cell.angle_beta   90.00
_cell.angle_gamma   90.00
#
_symmetry.space_group_name_H-M   'P 1'
#
loop_
_entity.id
_entity.type
_entity.pdbx_description
1 polymer ?
#
loop_
_entity_poly.entity_id
_entity_poly.type
_entity_poly.pdbx_seq_one_letter_code
_entity_poly.pdbx_strand_id
1 'polypeptide(L)'
;MKRIPLWCWATLVGLGAFLWVFTPWENVSERARTAAQNLGATSVYAEPGAPDVVDPERAEKVIGDRAIVVAVFDETPLIEYADEQSPRQALCRDVASLVPTNLVVVFAANPDGDYNGSYCHGPDFPAPTLTDDTTDVFFLSLLATAEQSWQYRTSETDLVPQLEEFVLAFDTETFKAYGEVPRRGPVNSVYDVWQLVLACLAMVSATVVVFLLLRQLGRALFASRALRPREAGLNARLNRLADRVLHPEGGAPNAAAAKEYVLALREFHDTDRQRDRQRLDAVERRIEKIEGMLL
;
A
#
# COMPACT_ATOMS: atom_id res chain seq x y z
N MET A 1 -11.31 34.67 9.24
CA MET A 1 -11.10 33.39 8.52
C MET A 1 -10.01 32.60 9.26
N LYS A 2 -10.34 31.44 9.84
CA LYS A 2 -9.37 30.61 10.58
C LYS A 2 -8.43 29.94 9.56
N ARG A 3 -7.12 30.19 9.66
CA ARG A 3 -6.12 29.55 8.79
C ARG A 3 -6.07 28.05 9.10
N ILE A 4 -6.46 27.23 8.12
CA ILE A 4 -6.32 25.79 8.19
C ILE A 4 -4.82 25.49 8.30
N PRO A 5 -4.38 24.76 9.33
CA PRO A 5 -2.97 24.54 9.58
C PRO A 5 -2.38 23.61 8.50
N LEU A 6 -1.13 23.88 8.09
CA LEU A 6 -0.47 23.31 6.90
C LEU A 6 -0.45 21.77 6.86
N TRP A 7 -0.46 21.11 8.03
CA TRP A 7 -0.49 19.65 8.14
C TRP A 7 -1.79 19.05 7.60
N CYS A 8 -2.93 19.74 7.71
CA CYS A 8 -4.19 19.29 7.12
C CYS A 8 -4.14 19.24 5.59
N TRP A 9 -3.37 20.14 4.96
CA TRP A 9 -3.15 20.11 3.52
C TRP A 9 -2.27 18.93 3.12
N ALA A 10 -1.22 18.63 3.89
CA ALA A 10 -0.35 17.49 3.62
C ALA A 10 -1.10 16.15 3.74
N THR A 11 -1.99 15.98 4.73
CA THR A 11 -2.84 14.79 4.82
C THR A 11 -3.86 14.71 3.69
N LEU A 12 -4.48 15.82 3.30
CA LEU A 12 -5.42 15.83 2.18
C LEU A 12 -4.74 15.50 0.85
N VAL A 13 -3.55 16.03 0.60
CA VAL A 13 -2.76 15.72 -0.60
C VAL A 13 -2.27 14.27 -0.57
N GLY A 14 -1.83 13.77 0.59
CA GLY A 14 -1.44 12.36 0.75
C GLY A 14 -2.60 11.40 0.54
N LEU A 15 -3.77 11.71 1.10
CA LEU A 15 -5.01 10.94 0.90
C LEU A 15 -5.46 10.99 -0.56
N GLY A 16 -5.39 12.18 -1.20
CA GLY A 16 -5.73 12.36 -2.61
C GLY A 16 -4.79 11.60 -3.54
N ALA A 17 -3.48 11.67 -3.30
CA ALA A 17 -2.49 10.92 -4.06
C ALA A 17 -2.64 9.40 -3.86
N PHE A 18 -2.94 8.96 -2.63
CA PHE A 18 -3.24 7.55 -2.34
C PHE A 18 -4.48 7.09 -3.11
N LEU A 19 -5.60 7.79 -2.96
CA LEU A 19 -6.84 7.46 -3.68
C LEU A 19 -6.62 7.43 -5.19
N TRP A 20 -5.81 8.34 -5.73
CA TRP A 20 -5.51 8.41 -7.16
C TRP A 20 -4.59 7.28 -7.65
N VAL A 21 -3.56 6.91 -6.88
CA VAL A 21 -2.65 5.80 -7.24
C VAL A 21 -3.38 4.45 -7.17
N PHE A 22 -4.35 4.31 -6.27
CA PHE A 22 -5.12 3.07 -6.08
C PHE A 22 -6.47 3.07 -6.81
N THR A 23 -6.72 4.00 -7.76
CA THR A 23 -7.86 3.92 -8.67
C THR A 23 -7.49 3.22 -9.98
N PRO A 24 -8.35 2.31 -10.50
CA PRO A 24 -9.69 2.00 -10.00
C PRO A 24 -9.69 1.04 -8.81
N TRP A 25 -10.50 1.37 -7.80
CA TRP A 25 -10.91 0.40 -6.79
C TRP A 25 -11.92 -0.49 -7.50
N GLU A 26 -11.47 -1.60 -8.08
CA GLU A 26 -12.40 -2.61 -8.55
C GLU A 26 -13.15 -3.11 -7.32
N ASN A 27 -14.37 -2.61 -7.14
CA ASN A 27 -15.29 -3.08 -6.12
C ASN A 27 -15.86 -4.42 -6.58
N VAL A 28 -14.97 -5.41 -6.72
CA VAL A 28 -15.36 -6.77 -7.07
C VAL A 28 -16.25 -7.30 -5.95
N SER A 29 -17.36 -7.96 -6.30
CA SER A 29 -18.29 -8.48 -5.29
C SER A 29 -17.61 -9.46 -4.33
N GLU A 30 -18.12 -9.57 -3.10
CA GLU A 30 -17.61 -10.53 -2.11
C GLU A 30 -17.70 -11.98 -2.60
N ARG A 31 -18.75 -12.27 -3.38
CA ARG A 31 -18.98 -13.57 -4.02
C ARG A 31 -17.88 -13.91 -5.03
N ALA A 32 -17.52 -12.98 -5.91
CA ALA A 32 -16.41 -13.15 -6.85
C ALA A 32 -15.05 -13.28 -6.14
N ARG A 33 -14.82 -12.48 -5.10
CA ARG A 33 -13.61 -12.57 -4.26
C ARG A 33 -13.45 -13.95 -3.62
N THR A 34 -14.52 -14.46 -3.02
CA THR A 34 -14.53 -15.77 -2.36
C THR A 34 -14.24 -16.88 -3.35
N ALA A 35 -14.85 -16.83 -4.55
CA ALA A 35 -14.56 -17.79 -5.60
C ALA A 35 -13.08 -17.73 -6.03
N ALA A 36 -12.57 -16.54 -6.37
CA ALA A 36 -11.19 -16.35 -6.82
C ALA A 36 -10.16 -16.84 -5.79
N GLN A 37 -10.38 -16.59 -4.50
CA GLN A 37 -9.49 -17.08 -3.43
C GLN A 37 -9.34 -18.60 -3.45
N ASN A 38 -10.43 -19.33 -3.66
CA ASN A 38 -10.41 -20.79 -3.72
C ASN A 38 -9.81 -21.31 -5.04
N LEU A 39 -10.06 -20.60 -6.15
CA LEU A 39 -9.48 -20.91 -7.46
C LEU A 39 -7.95 -20.78 -7.52
N GLY A 40 -7.33 -20.16 -6.50
CA GLY A 40 -5.87 -20.15 -6.34
C GLY A 40 -5.29 -21.53 -6.09
N ALA A 41 -6.04 -22.45 -5.46
CA ALA A 41 -5.61 -23.81 -5.17
C ALA A 41 -6.12 -24.80 -6.21
N THR A 42 -7.39 -24.71 -6.60
CA THR A 42 -8.10 -25.67 -7.46
C THR A 42 -8.57 -25.03 -8.77
N SER A 43 -8.87 -25.83 -9.81
CA SER A 43 -9.47 -25.28 -11.05
C SER A 43 -10.97 -25.05 -10.92
N VAL A 44 -11.61 -25.61 -9.89
CA VAL A 44 -13.05 -25.51 -9.65
C VAL A 44 -13.32 -25.05 -8.23
N TYR A 45 -14.20 -24.07 -8.11
CA TYR A 45 -14.82 -23.65 -6.86
C TYR A 45 -16.32 -23.95 -6.95
N ALA A 46 -16.87 -24.63 -5.95
CA ALA A 46 -18.31 -24.82 -5.80
C ALA A 46 -18.76 -24.18 -4.47
N GLU A 47 -19.69 -23.25 -4.55
CA GLU A 47 -20.29 -22.59 -3.39
C GLU A 47 -21.12 -23.61 -2.60
N PRO A 48 -21.09 -23.57 -1.26
CA PRO A 48 -21.97 -24.41 -0.45
C PRO A 48 -23.44 -24.17 -0.80
N GLY A 49 -24.15 -25.22 -1.21
CA GLY A 49 -25.54 -25.12 -1.66
C GLY A 49 -25.71 -24.95 -3.17
N ALA A 50 -24.63 -24.99 -3.94
CA ALA A 50 -24.69 -25.11 -5.39
C ALA A 50 -25.55 -26.30 -5.83
N PRO A 51 -26.37 -26.15 -6.87
CA PRO A 51 -27.17 -27.25 -7.40
C PRO A 51 -26.29 -28.35 -8.01
N ASP A 52 -26.72 -29.61 -7.91
CA ASP A 52 -26.01 -30.80 -8.41
C ASP A 52 -26.14 -30.96 -9.95
N VAL A 53 -26.04 -29.86 -10.67
CA VAL A 53 -26.06 -29.80 -12.15
C VAL A 53 -24.66 -29.72 -12.74
N VAL A 54 -23.67 -29.33 -11.93
CA VAL A 54 -22.24 -29.36 -12.28
C VAL A 54 -21.51 -30.14 -11.19
N ASP A 55 -21.08 -31.36 -11.51
CA ASP A 55 -20.22 -32.15 -10.64
C ASP A 55 -18.82 -31.51 -10.56
N PRO A 56 -18.41 -30.96 -9.40
CA PRO A 56 -17.14 -30.24 -9.28
C PRO A 56 -15.93 -31.16 -9.38
N GLU A 57 -16.01 -32.42 -8.92
CA GLU A 57 -14.89 -33.37 -8.99
C GLU A 57 -14.64 -33.80 -10.43
N ARG A 58 -15.73 -34.09 -11.17
CA ARG A 58 -15.64 -34.39 -12.61
C ARG A 58 -15.13 -33.19 -13.39
N ALA A 59 -15.64 -31.99 -13.10
CA ALA A 59 -15.18 -30.76 -13.74
C ALA A 59 -13.68 -30.53 -13.51
N GLU A 60 -13.21 -30.64 -12.27
CA GLU A 60 -11.79 -30.44 -11.92
C GLU A 60 -10.89 -31.45 -12.68
N LYS A 61 -11.31 -32.71 -12.75
CA LYS A 61 -10.60 -33.76 -13.49
C LYS A 61 -10.53 -33.49 -15.00
N VAL A 62 -11.62 -32.99 -15.59
CA VAL A 62 -11.68 -32.67 -17.02
C VAL A 62 -10.77 -31.49 -17.34
N ILE A 63 -10.80 -30.44 -16.51
CA ILE A 63 -10.01 -29.22 -16.70
C ILE A 63 -8.51 -29.48 -16.48
N GLY A 64 -8.14 -30.15 -15.38
CA GLY A 64 -6.74 -30.37 -15.01
C GLY A 64 -5.97 -29.04 -14.86
N ASP A 65 -4.77 -28.98 -15.44
CA ASP A 65 -3.84 -27.84 -15.32
C ASP A 65 -4.03 -26.73 -16.36
N ARG A 66 -5.06 -26.84 -17.22
CA ARG A 66 -5.34 -25.87 -18.28
C ARG A 66 -5.64 -24.49 -17.70
N ALA A 67 -5.42 -23.44 -18.47
CA ALA A 67 -5.75 -22.05 -18.10
C ALA A 67 -7.28 -21.79 -18.13
N ILE A 68 -8.05 -22.65 -17.48
CA ILE A 68 -9.50 -22.59 -17.33
C ILE A 68 -9.79 -22.73 -15.84
N VAL A 69 -10.67 -21.88 -15.32
CA VAL A 69 -11.19 -21.98 -13.97
C VAL A 69 -12.71 -21.88 -13.97
N VAL A 70 -13.36 -22.57 -13.04
CA VAL A 70 -14.82 -22.66 -12.97
C VAL A 70 -15.31 -22.31 -11.58
N ALA A 71 -16.27 -21.39 -11.49
CA ALA A 71 -16.98 -21.10 -10.26
C ALA A 71 -18.46 -21.49 -10.40
N VAL A 72 -18.91 -22.40 -9.54
CA VAL A 72 -20.31 -22.86 -9.46
C VAL A 72 -20.92 -22.22 -8.22
N PHE A 73 -21.86 -21.31 -8.40
CA PHE A 73 -22.56 -20.62 -7.31
C PHE A 73 -23.90 -21.28 -7.00
N ASP A 74 -24.49 -20.91 -5.87
CA ASP A 74 -25.85 -21.34 -5.54
C ASP A 74 -26.92 -20.74 -6.47
N GLU A 75 -28.17 -21.18 -6.29
CA GLU A 75 -29.32 -20.64 -7.02
C GLU A 75 -29.80 -19.29 -6.47
N THR A 76 -29.07 -18.67 -5.53
CA THR A 76 -29.45 -17.36 -5.00
C THR A 76 -29.28 -16.32 -6.10
N PRO A 77 -30.35 -15.61 -6.52
CA PRO A 77 -30.29 -14.71 -7.65
C PRO A 77 -29.25 -13.60 -7.51
N LEU A 78 -28.61 -13.22 -8.62
CA LEU A 78 -27.60 -12.16 -8.70
C LEU A 78 -28.19 -10.74 -8.61
N ILE A 79 -28.82 -10.43 -7.48
CA ILE A 79 -29.44 -9.13 -7.21
C ILE A 79 -28.41 -8.00 -7.18
N GLU A 80 -27.19 -8.28 -6.77
CA GLU A 80 -26.08 -7.33 -6.73
C GLU A 80 -25.63 -6.88 -8.13
N TYR A 81 -26.01 -7.62 -9.18
CA TYR A 81 -25.75 -7.28 -10.58
C TYR A 81 -27.05 -6.99 -11.36
N ALA A 82 -28.17 -6.72 -10.69
CA ALA A 82 -29.48 -6.56 -11.34
C ALA A 82 -29.55 -5.38 -12.34
N ASP A 83 -28.68 -4.37 -12.18
CA ASP A 83 -28.58 -3.23 -13.08
C ASP A 83 -27.76 -3.52 -14.35
N GLU A 84 -27.06 -4.65 -14.40
CA GLU A 84 -26.26 -5.08 -15.56
C GLU A 84 -27.15 -5.75 -16.62
N GLN A 85 -26.83 -5.55 -17.90
CA GLN A 85 -27.56 -6.21 -19.00
C GLN A 85 -27.47 -7.74 -18.94
N SER A 86 -26.36 -8.26 -18.43
CA SER A 86 -26.14 -9.69 -18.21
C SER A 86 -25.49 -9.88 -16.85
N PRO A 87 -26.29 -10.11 -15.78
CA PRO A 87 -25.80 -10.24 -14.42
C PRO A 87 -24.75 -11.36 -14.26
N ARG A 88 -24.98 -12.53 -14.86
CA ARG A 88 -24.00 -13.63 -14.90
C ARG A 88 -22.70 -13.26 -15.61
N GLN A 89 -22.77 -12.54 -16.74
CA GLN A 89 -21.57 -12.09 -17.44
C GLN A 89 -20.81 -11.02 -16.64
N ALA A 90 -21.50 -10.16 -15.88
CA ALA A 90 -20.86 -9.21 -14.99
C ALA A 90 -20.11 -9.92 -13.85
N LEU A 91 -20.74 -10.90 -13.19
CA LEU A 91 -20.06 -11.75 -12.21
C LEU A 91 -18.87 -12.50 -12.82
N CYS A 92 -18.99 -13.01 -14.04
CA CYS A 92 -17.88 -13.66 -14.75
C CYS A 92 -16.69 -12.68 -14.91
N ARG A 93 -16.94 -11.46 -15.38
CA ARG A 93 -15.90 -10.42 -15.53
C ARG A 93 -15.22 -10.06 -14.22
N ASP A 94 -16.01 -9.96 -13.14
CA ASP A 94 -15.51 -9.71 -11.78
C ASP A 94 -14.58 -10.84 -11.28
N VAL A 95 -14.94 -12.10 -11.52
CA VAL A 95 -14.05 -13.24 -11.23
C VAL A 95 -12.80 -13.17 -12.11
N ALA A 96 -12.97 -12.91 -13.41
CA ALA A 96 -11.88 -12.86 -14.39
C ALA A 96 -10.83 -11.78 -14.10
N SER A 97 -11.22 -10.63 -13.53
CA SER A 97 -10.25 -9.61 -13.13
C SER A 97 -9.34 -10.07 -11.97
N LEU A 98 -9.81 -11.02 -11.15
CA LEU A 98 -9.04 -11.62 -10.07
C LEU A 98 -8.18 -12.82 -10.50
N VAL A 99 -8.49 -13.45 -11.64
CA VAL A 99 -7.74 -14.60 -12.20
C VAL A 99 -7.23 -14.28 -13.61
N PRO A 100 -6.40 -13.23 -13.78
CA PRO A 100 -6.32 -12.47 -15.01
C PRO A 100 -5.74 -13.23 -16.20
N THR A 101 -5.02 -14.33 -15.97
CA THR A 101 -4.39 -15.15 -17.01
C THR A 101 -5.21 -16.38 -17.39
N ASN A 102 -6.46 -16.50 -16.96
CA ASN A 102 -7.28 -17.70 -17.16
C ASN A 102 -8.57 -17.39 -17.92
N LEU A 103 -9.11 -18.39 -18.61
CA LEU A 103 -10.51 -18.42 -19.03
C LEU A 103 -11.36 -18.78 -17.82
N VAL A 104 -12.53 -18.14 -17.70
CA VAL A 104 -13.41 -18.28 -16.55
C VAL A 104 -14.77 -18.73 -17.03
N VAL A 105 -15.32 -19.73 -16.34
CA VAL A 105 -16.71 -20.17 -16.48
C VAL A 105 -17.42 -19.96 -15.15
N VAL A 106 -18.57 -19.30 -15.18
CA VAL A 106 -19.41 -19.07 -13.99
C VAL A 106 -20.78 -19.70 -14.20
N PHE A 107 -21.21 -20.55 -13.27
CA PHE A 107 -22.59 -21.02 -13.18
C PHE A 107 -23.28 -20.32 -12.01
N ALA A 108 -24.39 -19.64 -12.27
CA ALA A 108 -25.15 -18.92 -11.25
C ALA A 108 -26.60 -18.72 -11.72
N ALA A 109 -27.48 -18.26 -10.84
CA ALA A 109 -28.85 -17.84 -11.19
C ALA A 109 -28.94 -16.34 -11.49
N ASN A 110 -29.53 -15.99 -12.64
CA ASN A 110 -29.92 -14.61 -12.93
C ASN A 110 -31.08 -14.14 -12.02
N PRO A 111 -31.38 -12.82 -11.96
CA PRO A 111 -32.51 -12.27 -11.19
C PRO A 111 -33.89 -12.86 -11.53
N ASP A 112 -34.07 -13.40 -12.74
CA ASP A 112 -35.28 -14.07 -13.21
C ASP A 112 -35.35 -15.57 -12.82
N GLY A 113 -34.29 -16.09 -12.19
CA GLY A 113 -34.18 -17.49 -11.79
C GLY A 113 -33.53 -18.41 -12.83
N ASP A 114 -33.11 -17.91 -13.99
CA ASP A 114 -32.40 -18.71 -15.00
C ASP A 114 -30.99 -19.09 -14.49
N TYR A 115 -30.76 -20.39 -14.28
CA TYR A 115 -29.48 -20.95 -13.85
C TYR A 115 -28.72 -21.56 -15.03
N ASN A 116 -27.58 -20.97 -15.41
CA ASN A 116 -26.78 -21.45 -16.54
C ASN A 116 -25.34 -20.92 -16.46
N GLY A 117 -24.47 -21.38 -17.35
CA GLY A 117 -23.07 -20.96 -17.50
C GLY A 117 -22.90 -19.62 -18.23
N SER A 118 -21.87 -18.86 -17.85
CA SER A 118 -21.38 -17.65 -18.53
C SER A 118 -19.86 -17.77 -18.69
N TYR A 119 -19.32 -17.24 -19.79
CA TYR A 119 -17.94 -17.45 -20.19
C TYR A 119 -17.24 -16.11 -20.38
N CYS A 120 -16.01 -16.00 -19.91
CA CYS A 120 -15.19 -14.82 -20.08
C CYS A 120 -13.70 -15.18 -20.05
N HIS A 121 -12.84 -14.24 -20.44
CA HIS A 121 -11.40 -14.37 -20.30
C HIS A 121 -10.87 -13.26 -19.38
N GLY A 122 -9.82 -13.58 -18.64
CA GLY A 122 -9.11 -12.57 -17.87
C GLY A 122 -8.44 -11.51 -18.77
N PRO A 123 -8.19 -10.31 -18.23
CA PRO A 123 -7.58 -9.21 -18.98
C PRO A 123 -6.14 -9.49 -19.43
N ASP A 124 -5.42 -10.36 -18.72
CA ASP A 124 -4.03 -10.73 -19.02
C ASP A 124 -3.92 -12.14 -19.64
N PHE A 125 -5.02 -12.69 -20.17
CA PHE A 125 -4.97 -13.94 -20.91
C PHE A 125 -4.10 -13.74 -22.15
N PRO A 126 -3.08 -14.61 -22.38
CA PRO A 126 -2.09 -14.38 -23.42
C PRO A 126 -2.76 -14.26 -24.79
N ALA A 127 -2.23 -13.37 -25.63
CA ALA A 127 -2.67 -13.30 -27.03
C ALA A 127 -2.14 -14.50 -27.84
N PRO A 128 -2.88 -14.97 -28.86
CA PRO A 128 -2.41 -15.96 -29.81
C PRO A 128 -1.01 -15.64 -30.36
N THR A 129 -0.18 -16.67 -30.52
CA THR A 129 1.22 -16.51 -30.98
C THR A 129 1.46 -17.04 -32.40
N LEU A 130 0.59 -17.91 -32.89
CA LEU A 130 0.68 -18.54 -34.21
C LEU A 130 -0.32 -17.97 -35.22
N THR A 131 -1.25 -17.14 -34.78
CA THR A 131 -2.22 -16.43 -35.64
C THR A 131 -2.17 -14.93 -35.37
N ASP A 132 -2.70 -14.13 -36.31
CA ASP A 132 -2.83 -12.68 -36.15
C ASP A 132 -4.12 -12.28 -35.37
N ASP A 133 -4.76 -13.25 -34.72
CA ASP A 133 -6.02 -13.03 -34.00
C ASP A 133 -5.79 -12.31 -32.66
N THR A 134 -6.78 -11.52 -32.24
CA THR A 134 -6.81 -11.00 -30.87
C THR A 134 -7.30 -12.07 -29.90
N THR A 135 -7.04 -11.88 -28.60
CA THR A 135 -7.61 -12.74 -27.54
C THR A 135 -9.14 -12.84 -27.64
N ASP A 136 -9.82 -11.74 -27.95
CA ASP A 136 -11.28 -11.71 -28.13
C ASP A 136 -11.73 -12.58 -29.30
N VAL A 137 -11.02 -12.52 -30.44
CA VAL A 137 -11.34 -13.34 -31.63
C VAL A 137 -11.10 -14.82 -31.35
N PHE A 138 -9.99 -15.15 -30.68
CA PHE A 138 -9.71 -16.51 -30.22
C PHE A 138 -10.83 -17.02 -29.28
N PHE A 139 -11.22 -16.21 -28.29
CA PHE A 139 -12.24 -16.57 -27.32
C PHE A 139 -13.61 -16.77 -27.97
N LEU A 140 -13.98 -15.94 -28.95
CA LEU A 140 -15.21 -16.10 -29.73
C LEU A 140 -15.19 -17.39 -30.57
N SER A 141 -14.05 -17.71 -31.21
CA SER A 141 -13.88 -18.97 -31.97
C SER A 141 -14.05 -20.19 -31.07
N LEU A 142 -13.41 -20.16 -29.90
CA LEU A 142 -13.51 -21.17 -28.87
C LEU A 142 -14.96 -21.38 -28.42
N LEU A 143 -15.64 -20.30 -28.02
CA LEU A 143 -17.02 -20.37 -27.52
C LEU A 143 -17.97 -20.90 -28.60
N ALA A 144 -17.85 -20.40 -29.84
CA ALA A 144 -18.66 -20.88 -30.96
C ALA A 144 -18.44 -22.38 -31.25
N THR A 145 -17.20 -22.86 -31.12
CA THR A 145 -16.86 -24.28 -31.31
C THR A 145 -17.45 -25.15 -30.21
N ALA A 146 -17.34 -24.71 -28.95
CA ALA A 146 -17.91 -25.42 -27.80
C ALA A 146 -19.44 -25.48 -27.86
N GLU A 147 -20.08 -24.35 -28.20
CA GLU A 147 -21.54 -24.21 -28.22
C GLU A 147 -22.22 -25.09 -29.25
N GLN A 148 -21.58 -25.27 -30.42
CA GLN A 148 -22.08 -26.18 -31.46
C GLN A 148 -22.25 -27.62 -30.95
N SER A 149 -21.38 -28.05 -30.04
CA SER A 149 -21.39 -29.41 -29.50
C SER A 149 -22.24 -29.53 -28.23
N TRP A 150 -22.10 -28.61 -27.27
CA TRP A 150 -22.73 -28.78 -25.96
C TRP A 150 -24.25 -28.74 -26.03
N GLN A 151 -24.83 -28.03 -27.01
CA GLN A 151 -26.28 -27.81 -27.07
C GLN A 151 -27.07 -29.11 -27.28
N TYR A 152 -26.38 -30.17 -27.74
CA TYR A 152 -26.94 -31.50 -27.93
C TYR A 152 -26.63 -32.47 -26.79
N ARG A 153 -25.80 -32.06 -25.81
CA ARG A 153 -25.35 -32.90 -24.69
C ARG A 153 -25.81 -32.40 -23.32
N THR A 154 -26.03 -31.10 -23.16
CA THR A 154 -26.50 -30.50 -21.90
C THR A 154 -27.99 -30.77 -21.67
N SER A 155 -28.37 -30.86 -20.40
CA SER A 155 -29.76 -30.91 -19.97
C SER A 155 -29.97 -29.99 -18.79
N GLU A 156 -31.23 -29.70 -18.43
CA GLU A 156 -31.56 -28.88 -17.24
C GLU A 156 -30.96 -29.45 -15.95
N THR A 157 -30.69 -30.76 -15.90
CA THR A 157 -30.14 -31.45 -14.71
C THR A 157 -28.67 -31.83 -14.84
N ASP A 158 -28.03 -31.59 -16.00
CA ASP A 158 -26.62 -31.93 -16.21
C ASP A 158 -25.99 -30.93 -17.19
N LEU A 159 -25.19 -30.03 -16.63
CA LEU A 159 -24.41 -29.01 -17.32
C LEU A 159 -22.93 -29.39 -17.42
N VAL A 160 -22.49 -30.52 -16.86
CA VAL A 160 -21.09 -30.98 -16.97
C VAL A 160 -20.64 -31.14 -18.43
N PRO A 161 -21.47 -31.66 -19.37
CA PRO A 161 -21.10 -31.71 -20.78
C PRO A 161 -20.75 -30.35 -21.39
N GLN A 162 -21.29 -29.26 -20.85
CA GLN A 162 -20.94 -27.91 -21.27
C GLN A 162 -19.45 -27.63 -21.04
N LEU A 163 -18.94 -27.98 -19.86
CA LEU A 163 -17.52 -27.85 -19.53
C LEU A 163 -16.64 -28.82 -20.31
N GLU A 164 -17.09 -30.06 -20.53
CA GLU A 164 -16.34 -31.04 -21.31
C GLU A 164 -16.09 -30.57 -22.75
N GLU A 165 -17.13 -30.07 -23.41
CA GLU A 165 -17.01 -29.55 -24.78
C GLU A 165 -16.19 -28.26 -24.82
N PHE A 166 -16.30 -27.39 -23.81
CA PHE A 166 -15.47 -26.20 -23.71
C PHE A 166 -13.98 -26.54 -23.57
N VAL A 167 -13.63 -27.53 -22.75
CA VAL A 167 -12.25 -27.99 -22.58
C VAL A 167 -11.71 -28.65 -23.85
N LEU A 168 -12.52 -29.45 -24.55
CA LEU A 168 -12.14 -30.06 -25.83
C LEU A 168 -11.92 -29.02 -26.93
N ALA A 169 -12.80 -28.02 -27.01
CA ALA A 169 -12.66 -26.89 -27.92
C ALA A 169 -11.41 -26.07 -27.56
N PHE A 170 -11.14 -25.87 -26.26
CA PHE A 170 -9.93 -25.20 -25.79
C PHE A 170 -8.69 -25.93 -26.28
N ASP A 171 -8.55 -27.23 -26.00
CA ASP A 171 -7.38 -28.00 -26.44
C ASP A 171 -7.16 -27.90 -27.96
N THR A 172 -8.25 -27.89 -28.74
CA THR A 172 -8.21 -27.79 -30.20
C THR A 172 -7.80 -26.41 -30.69
N GLU A 173 -8.46 -25.35 -30.21
CA GLU A 173 -8.21 -23.97 -30.64
C GLU A 173 -6.86 -23.48 -30.14
N THR A 174 -6.48 -23.85 -28.91
CA THR A 174 -5.20 -23.40 -28.35
C THR A 174 -4.02 -24.08 -29.02
N PHE A 175 -4.16 -25.34 -29.46
CA PHE A 175 -3.14 -25.99 -30.29
C PHE A 175 -2.92 -25.26 -31.62
N LYS A 176 -3.98 -24.74 -32.25
CA LYS A 176 -3.87 -23.94 -33.49
C LYS A 176 -3.26 -22.57 -33.24
N ALA A 177 -3.67 -21.90 -32.16
CA ALA A 177 -3.35 -20.50 -31.90
C ALA A 177 -2.02 -20.28 -31.15
N TYR A 178 -1.55 -21.26 -30.36
CA TYR A 178 -0.37 -21.12 -29.49
C TYR A 178 0.66 -22.23 -29.67
N GLY A 179 0.29 -23.37 -30.26
CA GLY A 179 1.15 -24.55 -30.42
C GLY A 179 1.34 -25.38 -29.15
N GLU A 180 1.15 -24.78 -27.97
CA GLU A 180 1.07 -25.44 -26.67
C GLU A 180 -0.17 -24.99 -25.90
N VAL A 181 -0.63 -25.81 -24.97
CA VAL A 181 -1.82 -25.52 -24.16
C VAL A 181 -1.41 -24.64 -22.96
N PRO A 182 -1.90 -23.39 -22.85
CA PRO A 182 -1.66 -22.51 -21.72
C PRO A 182 -2.12 -23.16 -20.42
N ARG A 183 -1.29 -23.01 -19.40
CA ARG A 183 -1.55 -23.55 -18.06
C ARG A 183 -2.03 -22.46 -17.14
N ARG A 184 -2.75 -22.88 -16.09
CA ARG A 184 -3.27 -21.98 -15.07
C ARG A 184 -2.18 -21.07 -14.51
N GLY A 185 -2.42 -19.77 -14.58
CA GLY A 185 -1.53 -18.75 -14.02
C GLY A 185 -1.94 -18.32 -12.62
N PRO A 186 -1.18 -17.41 -12.00
CA PRO A 186 -1.41 -16.99 -10.63
C PRO A 186 -2.76 -16.27 -10.48
N VAL A 187 -3.38 -16.44 -9.33
CA VAL A 187 -4.54 -15.65 -8.91
C VAL A 187 -4.03 -14.36 -8.28
N ASN A 188 -4.59 -13.23 -8.70
CA ASN A 188 -4.29 -11.95 -8.07
C ASN A 188 -4.69 -12.07 -6.61
N SER A 189 -3.75 -11.79 -5.71
CA SER A 189 -4.01 -11.82 -4.28
C SER A 189 -5.18 -10.88 -3.99
N VAL A 190 -6.32 -11.48 -3.63
CA VAL A 190 -7.50 -10.79 -3.15
C VAL A 190 -7.15 -10.29 -1.76
N TYR A 191 -6.32 -9.25 -1.68
CA TYR A 191 -5.85 -8.73 -0.42
C TYR A 191 -7.05 -8.27 0.38
N ASP A 192 -7.23 -8.94 1.51
CA ASP A 192 -8.23 -8.66 2.51
C ASP A 192 -8.14 -7.17 2.86
N VAL A 193 -9.27 -6.47 2.87
CA VAL A 193 -9.36 -5.02 3.15
C VAL A 193 -8.60 -4.66 4.43
N TRP A 194 -8.51 -5.62 5.36
CA TRP A 194 -7.73 -5.53 6.59
C TRP A 194 -6.22 -5.30 6.38
N GLN A 195 -5.60 -5.91 5.36
CA GLN A 195 -4.19 -5.69 5.05
C GLN A 195 -3.95 -4.30 4.46
N LEU A 196 -4.91 -3.78 3.69
CA LEU A 196 -4.88 -2.39 3.23
C LEU A 196 -5.00 -1.41 4.42
N VAL A 197 -5.88 -1.70 5.37
CA VAL A 197 -6.03 -0.92 6.61
C VAL A 197 -4.75 -0.97 7.46
N LEU A 198 -4.12 -2.15 7.59
CA LEU A 198 -2.84 -2.32 8.28
C LEU A 198 -1.71 -1.57 7.59
N ALA A 199 -1.63 -1.60 6.26
CA ALA A 199 -0.65 -0.83 5.48
C ALA A 199 -0.83 0.68 5.67
N CYS A 200 -2.09 1.16 5.68
CA CYS A 200 -2.42 2.55 5.99
C CYS A 200 -2.01 2.93 7.42
N LEU A 201 -2.30 2.09 8.42
CA LEU A 201 -1.86 2.32 9.81
C LEU A 201 -0.33 2.31 9.94
N ALA A 202 0.35 1.43 9.21
CA ALA A 202 1.82 1.36 9.16
C ALA A 202 2.42 2.64 8.56
N MET A 203 1.84 3.16 7.48
CA MET A 203 2.28 4.44 6.89
C MET A 203 2.09 5.63 7.82
N VAL A 204 0.92 5.74 8.48
CA VAL A 204 0.64 6.81 9.43
C VAL A 204 1.57 6.73 10.65
N SER A 205 1.78 5.54 11.19
CA SER A 205 2.69 5.35 12.32
C SER A 205 4.14 5.67 11.94
N ALA A 206 4.62 5.23 10.77
CA ALA A 206 5.96 5.55 10.27
C ALA A 206 6.17 7.07 10.10
N THR A 207 5.19 7.79 9.54
CA THR A 207 5.28 9.24 9.40
C THR A 207 5.30 9.97 10.75
N VAL A 208 4.50 9.53 11.73
CA VAL A 208 4.55 10.07 13.09
C VAL A 208 5.91 9.83 13.73
N VAL A 209 6.48 8.63 13.59
CA VAL A 209 7.83 8.30 14.13
C VAL A 209 8.90 9.19 13.50
N VAL A 210 8.92 9.33 12.17
CA VAL A 210 9.87 10.20 11.46
C VAL A 210 9.71 11.65 11.91
N PHE A 211 8.48 12.15 12.07
CA PHE A 211 8.24 13.50 12.59
C PHE A 211 8.80 13.67 14.00
N LEU A 212 8.60 12.69 14.90
CA LEU A 212 9.13 12.73 16.25
C LEU A 212 10.67 12.71 16.26
N LEU A 213 11.29 11.92 15.39
CA LEU A 213 12.75 11.88 15.21
C LEU A 213 13.29 13.23 14.71
N LEU A 214 12.66 13.82 13.69
CA LEU A 214 13.03 15.13 13.17
C LEU A 214 12.83 16.23 14.22
N ARG A 215 11.77 16.14 15.03
CA ARG A 215 11.51 17.07 16.14
C ARG A 215 12.59 16.95 17.23
N GLN A 216 13.02 15.74 17.56
CA GLN A 216 14.13 15.50 18.49
C GLN A 216 15.44 16.06 17.95
N LEU A 217 15.75 15.79 16.67
CA LEU A 217 16.95 16.28 15.99
C LEU A 217 16.97 17.81 15.92
N GLY A 218 15.82 18.43 15.61
CA GLY A 218 15.65 19.88 15.64
C GLY A 218 15.91 20.46 17.02
N ARG A 219 15.35 19.88 18.08
CA ARG A 219 15.64 20.36 19.45
C ARG A 219 17.12 20.28 19.79
N ALA A 220 17.80 19.20 19.42
CA ALA A 220 19.23 19.03 19.66
C ALA A 220 20.07 20.07 18.90
N LEU A 221 19.79 20.29 17.61
CA LEU A 221 20.54 21.21 16.77
C LEU A 221 20.27 22.68 17.12
N PHE A 222 19.02 23.06 17.41
CA PHE A 222 18.65 24.46 17.69
C PHE A 222 18.88 24.88 19.14
N ALA A 223 19.01 23.95 20.10
CA ALA A 223 19.40 24.28 21.47
C ALA A 223 20.76 24.99 21.54
N SER A 224 21.71 24.60 20.67
CA SER A 224 23.04 25.22 20.59
C SER A 224 23.01 26.66 20.05
N ARG A 225 22.11 26.96 19.10
CA ARG A 225 21.99 28.30 18.50
C ARG A 225 21.44 29.33 19.48
N ALA A 226 20.59 28.92 20.42
CA ALA A 226 20.03 29.82 21.43
C ALA A 226 21.09 30.36 22.43
N LEU A 227 22.23 29.67 22.60
CA LEU A 227 23.28 30.05 23.56
C LEU A 227 24.33 31.01 22.97
N ARG A 228 24.48 31.03 21.65
CA ARG A 228 25.44 31.90 20.93
C ARG A 228 25.38 33.40 21.28
N PRO A 229 24.21 34.07 21.34
CA PRO A 229 24.17 35.48 21.69
C PRO A 229 24.61 35.75 23.13
N ARG A 230 24.30 34.81 24.05
CA ARG A 230 24.69 34.93 25.47
C ARG A 230 26.20 34.75 25.64
N GLU A 231 26.79 33.77 24.96
CA GLU A 231 28.22 33.53 24.93
C GLU A 231 28.99 34.74 24.36
N ALA A 232 28.51 35.32 23.25
CA ALA A 232 29.09 36.53 22.68
C ALA A 232 29.01 37.73 23.63
N GLY A 233 27.90 37.89 24.37
CA GLY A 233 27.73 38.95 25.37
C GLY A 233 28.70 38.83 26.55
N LEU A 234 28.88 37.61 27.08
CA LEU A 234 29.82 37.34 28.17
C LEU A 234 31.27 37.53 27.74
N ASN A 235 31.63 37.12 26.52
CA ASN A 235 32.97 37.37 25.95
C ASN A 235 33.27 38.88 25.85
N ALA A 236 32.30 39.67 25.39
CA ALA A 236 32.44 41.13 25.30
C ALA A 236 32.57 41.81 26.69
N ARG A 237 31.98 41.23 27.75
CA ARG A 237 32.18 41.69 29.13
C ARG A 237 33.56 41.32 29.66
N LEU A 238 34.02 40.09 29.43
CA LEU A 238 35.36 39.64 29.83
C LEU A 238 36.47 40.46 29.16
N ASN A 239 36.33 40.80 27.87
CA ASN A 239 37.31 41.65 27.19
C ASN A 239 37.37 43.06 27.80
N ARG A 240 36.23 43.66 28.14
CA ARG A 240 36.20 44.97 28.81
C ARG A 240 36.78 44.93 30.22
N LEU A 241 36.61 43.81 30.94
CA LEU A 241 37.23 43.60 32.25
C LEU A 241 38.75 43.39 32.15
N ALA A 242 39.24 42.80 31.05
CA ALA A 242 40.66 42.61 30.81
C ALA A 242 41.42 43.93 30.91
N ASP A 243 40.91 44.97 30.24
CA ASP A 243 41.56 46.28 30.24
C ASP A 243 41.61 46.90 31.63
N ARG A 244 40.53 46.80 32.43
CA ARG A 244 40.48 47.36 33.79
C ARG A 244 41.33 46.60 34.80
N VAL A 245 41.47 45.29 34.64
CA VAL A 245 42.24 44.43 35.56
C VAL A 245 43.73 44.48 35.24
N LEU A 246 44.09 44.51 33.95
CA LEU A 246 45.48 44.50 33.48
C LEU A 246 46.09 45.91 33.46
N HIS A 247 45.28 46.95 33.24
CA HIS A 247 45.72 48.35 33.18
C HIS A 247 44.81 49.23 34.05
N PRO A 248 44.92 49.16 35.38
CA PRO A 248 44.09 49.98 36.27
C PRO A 248 44.46 51.46 36.11
N GLU A 249 43.51 52.28 35.65
CA GLU A 249 43.69 53.73 35.56
C GLU A 249 43.76 54.34 36.97
N GLY A 250 44.97 54.68 37.41
CA GLY A 250 45.19 55.51 38.61
C GLY A 250 45.09 54.81 39.98
N GLY A 251 45.06 53.47 40.05
CA GLY A 251 44.95 52.70 41.30
C GLY A 251 46.05 51.64 41.51
N ALA A 252 46.19 51.14 42.74
CA ALA A 252 47.09 50.02 43.05
C ALA A 252 46.54 48.70 42.47
N PRO A 253 47.40 47.79 41.98
CA PRO A 253 46.96 46.54 41.35
C PRO A 253 46.19 45.64 42.34
N ASN A 254 44.98 45.23 41.96
CA ASN A 254 44.12 44.34 42.76
C ASN A 254 44.35 42.87 42.37
N ALA A 255 45.24 42.20 43.10
CA ALA A 255 45.58 40.80 42.88
C ALA A 255 44.39 39.84 43.03
N ALA A 256 43.39 40.18 43.84
CA ALA A 256 42.19 39.37 44.02
C ALA A 256 41.28 39.44 42.78
N ALA A 257 41.11 40.62 42.18
CA ALA A 257 40.37 40.79 40.93
C ALA A 257 41.07 40.07 39.75
N ALA A 258 42.40 40.14 39.67
CA ALA A 258 43.17 39.42 38.66
C ALA A 258 43.02 37.90 38.76
N LYS A 259 43.05 37.35 39.99
CA LYS A 259 42.82 35.91 40.22
C LYS A 259 41.44 35.47 39.75
N GLU A 260 40.40 36.21 40.10
CA GLU A 260 39.02 35.88 39.71
C GLU A 260 38.80 36.02 38.20
N TYR A 261 39.44 37.00 37.56
CA TYR A 261 39.44 37.16 36.12
C TYR A 261 40.04 35.96 35.38
N VAL A 262 41.21 35.48 35.82
CA VAL A 262 41.85 34.29 35.24
C VAL A 262 40.99 33.03 35.43
N LEU A 263 40.32 32.89 36.58
CA LEU A 263 39.40 31.79 36.83
C LEU A 263 38.16 31.85 35.92
N ALA A 264 37.59 33.04 35.73
CA ALA A 264 36.47 33.24 34.80
C ALA A 264 36.86 32.94 33.35
N LEU A 265 38.07 33.33 32.93
CA LEU A 265 38.61 33.05 31.60
C LEU A 265 38.81 31.53 31.37
N ARG A 266 39.35 30.83 32.38
CA ARG A 266 39.54 29.37 32.33
C ARG A 266 38.21 28.63 32.24
N GLU A 267 37.22 29.04 33.03
CA GLU A 267 35.89 28.44 33.04
C GLU A 267 35.11 28.74 31.74
N PHE A 268 35.34 29.90 31.13
CA PHE A 268 34.77 30.25 29.82
C PHE A 268 35.40 29.46 28.66
N HIS A 269 36.68 29.12 28.74
CA HIS A 269 37.37 28.32 27.71
C HIS A 269 37.26 26.81 27.91
N ASP A 270 36.69 26.35 29.02
CA ASP A 270 36.50 24.92 29.26
C ASP A 270 35.49 24.33 28.26
N THR A 271 35.90 23.29 27.51
CA THR A 271 35.21 22.78 26.30
C THR A 271 34.12 21.74 26.57
N ASP A 272 33.70 21.56 27.82
CA ASP A 272 32.69 20.55 28.17
C ASP A 272 31.26 20.98 27.79
N ARG A 273 30.86 20.60 26.57
CA ARG A 273 29.55 20.94 25.94
C ARG A 273 28.33 20.44 26.73
N GLN A 274 28.47 19.45 27.61
CA GLN A 274 27.32 18.89 28.34
C GLN A 274 26.78 19.83 29.42
N ARG A 275 27.54 20.84 29.86
CA ARG A 275 27.15 21.78 30.93
C ARG A 275 27.12 23.25 30.50
N ASP A 276 26.96 23.53 29.22
CA ASP A 276 27.07 24.88 28.66
C ASP A 276 26.20 25.93 29.39
N ARG A 277 24.99 25.58 29.83
CA ARG A 277 24.15 26.53 30.60
C ARG A 277 24.69 26.83 32.00
N GLN A 278 25.03 25.79 32.75
CA GLN A 278 25.55 25.93 34.12
C GLN A 278 26.91 26.64 34.13
N ARG A 279 27.73 26.41 33.09
CA ARG A 279 29.01 27.07 32.84
C ARG A 279 28.83 28.58 32.63
N LEU A 280 27.94 29.00 31.72
CA LEU A 280 27.69 30.42 31.47
C LEU A 280 27.12 31.14 32.71
N ASP A 281 26.26 30.49 33.49
CA ASP A 281 25.74 31.04 34.76
C ASP A 281 26.83 31.18 35.84
N ALA A 282 27.88 30.34 35.82
CA ALA A 282 29.01 30.44 36.73
C ALA A 282 29.98 31.57 36.31
N VAL A 283 30.26 31.68 35.01
CA VAL A 283 31.07 32.78 34.44
C VAL A 283 30.42 34.13 34.71
N GLU A 284 29.10 34.26 34.52
CA GLU A 284 28.36 35.50 34.77
C GLU A 284 28.46 35.95 36.24
N ARG A 285 28.27 35.03 37.20
CA ARG A 285 28.44 35.33 38.64
C ARG A 285 29.86 35.78 39.00
N ARG A 286 30.88 35.23 38.33
CA ARG A 286 32.27 35.66 38.53
C ARG A 286 32.55 37.04 37.96
N ILE A 287 32.00 37.35 36.78
CA ILE A 287 32.08 38.68 36.15
C ILE A 287 31.46 39.73 37.10
N GLU A 288 30.28 39.47 37.64
CA GLU A 288 29.63 40.35 38.62
C GLU A 288 30.48 40.55 39.88
N LYS A 289 31.09 39.48 40.39
CA LYS A 289 32.01 39.56 41.53
C LYS A 289 33.22 40.44 41.23
N ILE A 290 33.83 40.31 40.04
CA ILE A 290 34.97 41.13 39.60
C ILE A 290 34.55 42.60 39.46
N GLU A 291 33.39 42.87 38.84
CA GLU A 291 32.84 44.22 38.72
C GLU A 291 32.64 44.86 40.10
N GLY A 292 32.12 44.12 41.09
CA GLY A 292 31.98 44.60 42.47
C GLY A 292 33.29 44.78 43.24
N MET A 293 34.41 44.21 42.78
CA MET A 293 35.75 44.41 43.38
C MET A 293 36.54 45.55 42.72
N LEU A 294 36.08 46.06 41.58
CA LEU A 294 36.71 47.12 40.79
C LEU A 294 35.95 48.46 40.87
N LEU A 295 34.76 48.48 41.46
CA LEU A 295 34.03 49.67 41.88
C LEU A 295 34.46 50.08 43.29
#